data_AF-A0A4P7AHH0-F1
#
_entry.id   AF-A0A4P7AHH0-F1
#
_cell.length_a   1.000
_cell.length_b   1.000
_cell.length_c   1.000
_cell.angle_alpha   90.00
_cell.angle_beta   90.00
_cell.angle_gamma   90.00
#
_symmetry.space_group_name_H-M   'P 1'
#
loop_
_entity.id
_entity.type
_entity.pdbx_description
1 polymer ?
#
loop_
_entity_poly.entity_id
_entity_poly.type
_entity_poly.pdbx_seq_one_letter_code
_entity_poly.pdbx_strand_id
1 'polypeptide(L)'
;METIDIDPQKVNTIEGNDSNQKVIKDLDMTHLENKIISKREQRLLVQSYFKNKFWKEFLKLILAAFIITIAFDYFISVTGRNGLFPAGLGAFARFLSILTYGNDVSKQSSFYFIYYFVINVPLFIFGYIKLGKKFSYTTILFVALQITFDQIIQIIPYINPTEFHFIVNYKLLQDITNSWNAGIWLFVFGVIGGLMLGLSYSIVYKMGSSTGGADFISIYYSKKKNKPIGAINRNVNLVILAVVITLNTIILPMNMVNPDIKANVLNNLGLAKAFETYDKNNVDLINSILNYLFNKSGLVDVNGVVNPDFAHNMGLTDLKGKDHAQLIQEIIENLKGKNNFNTDTGWKYLVEYATKNGYGDDLPTSLVAQIKLGFIFGPSLFASIGLVLASAITTNALYPKFTVRTYLIKTNNPKEINKTLLDKGYQNDIISWDVTNRINRNYLHRAVIMVAMTVLNWDEIEKDIFMADPNVKINILQTKAIKGIFDYDIKKNDERDVILKKITSDEQELEKIRQIALVKYNKEQKKAKRKKMLKSPISKNNKKN
;
A
#
# COMPACT_ATOMS: atom_id res chain seq x y z
N MET A 1 19.77 37.10 45.62
CA MET A 1 18.91 36.92 46.81
C MET A 1 17.82 35.96 46.42
N GLU A 2 17.95 34.73 46.91
CA GLU A 2 17.22 33.53 46.49
C GLU A 2 15.75 33.58 46.90
N THR A 3 14.88 33.16 45.98
CA THR A 3 13.49 32.78 46.25
C THR A 3 13.45 31.30 46.60
N ILE A 4 12.93 31.01 47.79
CA ILE A 4 12.87 29.69 48.42
C ILE A 4 11.84 28.79 47.69
N ASP A 5 12.33 27.66 47.20
CA ASP A 5 11.55 26.48 46.78
C ASP A 5 10.92 25.81 48.02
N ILE A 6 9.63 25.45 47.93
CA ILE A 6 8.99 24.55 48.90
C ILE A 6 8.44 23.34 48.14
N ASP A 7 9.19 22.25 48.26
CA ASP A 7 8.89 20.88 47.86
C ASP A 7 7.75 20.30 48.74
N PRO A 8 6.65 19.77 48.17
CA PRO A 8 5.54 19.22 48.94
C PRO A 8 5.73 17.75 49.38
N GLN A 9 6.97 17.24 49.46
CA GLN A 9 7.24 15.91 50.00
C GLN A 9 8.02 15.94 51.32
N LYS A 10 7.32 16.09 52.45
CA LYS A 10 7.61 15.45 53.77
C LYS A 10 6.78 16.08 54.88
N VAL A 11 5.75 15.37 55.35
CA VAL A 11 5.35 15.44 56.77
C VAL A 11 4.98 14.02 57.24
N ASN A 12 5.80 13.54 58.18
CA ASN A 12 5.61 12.46 59.17
C ASN A 12 5.69 10.99 58.74
N THR A 13 6.94 10.51 58.72
CA THR A 13 7.33 9.16 59.17
C THR A 13 7.33 9.10 60.70
N ILE A 14 6.46 8.29 61.29
CA ILE A 14 6.68 7.63 62.59
C ILE A 14 6.37 6.15 62.37
N GLU A 15 7.38 5.31 62.62
CA GLU A 15 7.33 3.86 62.55
C GLU A 15 6.55 3.23 63.73
N GLY A 16 5.96 2.06 63.47
CA GLY A 16 5.83 0.97 64.44
C GLY A 16 4.52 0.88 65.21
N ASN A 17 3.55 0.10 64.71
CA ASN A 17 3.30 -1.26 65.21
C ASN A 17 2.06 -1.90 64.58
N ASP A 18 2.25 -3.13 64.12
CA ASP A 18 1.30 -4.23 64.02
C ASP A 18 -0.19 -3.92 63.83
N SER A 19 -0.65 -4.07 62.58
CA SER A 19 -1.70 -5.06 62.29
C SER A 19 -1.93 -5.22 60.79
N ASN A 20 -1.73 -6.45 60.32
CA ASN A 20 -2.17 -6.93 59.02
C ASN A 20 -3.70 -6.79 58.88
N GLN A 21 -4.19 -5.63 58.45
CA GLN A 21 -5.51 -5.51 57.82
C GLN A 21 -5.35 -5.27 56.32
N LYS A 22 -5.30 -6.39 55.59
CA LYS A 22 -5.61 -6.42 54.16
C LYS A 22 -6.99 -5.79 53.96
N VAL A 23 -7.01 -4.56 53.46
CA VAL A 23 -8.22 -3.88 52.96
C VAL A 23 -8.79 -4.72 51.80
N ILE A 24 -9.77 -5.56 52.12
CA ILE A 24 -10.61 -6.21 51.14
C ILE A 24 -11.52 -5.11 50.61
N LYS A 25 -11.35 -4.70 49.34
CA LYS A 25 -12.32 -3.84 48.63
C LYS A 25 -13.71 -4.46 48.80
N ASP A 26 -14.56 -3.85 49.61
CA ASP A 26 -15.97 -4.18 49.64
C ASP A 26 -16.53 -3.96 48.22
N LEU A 27 -16.99 -5.05 47.60
CA LEU A 27 -17.67 -4.97 46.31
C LEU A 27 -18.98 -4.24 46.54
N ASP A 28 -19.13 -3.03 46.03
CA ASP A 28 -20.40 -2.32 46.06
C ASP A 28 -21.36 -2.89 45.00
N MET A 29 -22.66 -2.97 45.33
CA MET A 29 -23.73 -3.47 44.45
C MET A 29 -23.78 -2.65 43.14
N THR A 30 -23.58 -1.34 43.26
CA THR A 30 -23.49 -0.38 42.16
C THR A 30 -22.40 -0.74 41.15
N HIS A 31 -21.25 -1.23 41.62
CA HIS A 31 -20.15 -1.65 40.73
C HIS A 31 -20.50 -2.92 39.95
N LEU A 32 -21.24 -3.85 40.56
CA LEU A 32 -21.74 -5.06 39.90
C LEU A 32 -22.81 -4.74 38.85
N GLU A 33 -23.71 -3.82 39.17
CA GLU A 33 -24.73 -3.29 38.25
C GLU A 33 -24.07 -2.65 37.03
N ASN A 34 -23.14 -1.70 37.24
CA ASN A 34 -22.38 -1.05 36.16
C ASN A 34 -21.62 -2.04 35.27
N LYS A 35 -21.06 -3.10 35.86
CA LYS A 35 -20.38 -4.17 35.09
C LYS A 35 -21.34 -4.97 34.22
N ILE A 36 -22.59 -5.16 34.66
CA ILE A 36 -23.62 -5.87 33.88
C ILE A 36 -24.17 -4.96 32.78
N ILE A 37 -24.44 -3.69 33.09
CA ILE A 37 -24.84 -2.66 32.12
C ILE A 37 -23.80 -2.62 31.00
N SER A 38 -22.51 -2.48 31.34
CA SER A 38 -21.43 -2.45 30.35
C SER A 38 -21.37 -3.69 29.45
N LYS A 39 -21.63 -4.89 29.99
CA LYS A 39 -21.72 -6.12 29.17
C LYS A 39 -22.93 -6.14 28.24
N ARG A 40 -24.08 -5.64 28.71
CA ARG A 40 -25.31 -5.56 27.92
C ARG A 40 -25.17 -4.54 26.79
N GLU A 41 -24.63 -3.37 27.12
CA GLU A 41 -24.24 -2.31 26.20
C GLU A 41 -23.32 -2.84 25.10
N GLN A 42 -22.24 -3.55 25.46
CA GLN A 42 -21.34 -4.19 24.48
C GLN A 42 -22.07 -5.16 23.55
N ARG A 43 -23.00 -5.98 24.07
CA ARG A 43 -23.79 -6.89 23.22
C ARG A 43 -24.69 -6.13 22.25
N LEU A 44 -25.36 -5.08 22.70
CA LEU A 44 -26.23 -4.27 21.86
C LEU A 44 -25.45 -3.49 20.81
N LEU A 45 -24.26 -2.98 21.16
CA LEU A 45 -23.32 -2.36 20.21
C LEU A 45 -22.92 -3.35 19.11
N VAL A 46 -22.56 -4.58 19.48
CA VAL A 46 -22.21 -5.64 18.52
C VAL A 46 -23.40 -5.99 17.63
N GLN A 47 -24.61 -6.15 18.19
CA GLN A 47 -25.81 -6.44 17.40
C GLN A 47 -26.15 -5.31 16.42
N SER A 48 -26.10 -4.06 16.88
CA SER A 48 -26.32 -2.88 16.05
C SER A 48 -25.31 -2.80 14.90
N TYR A 49 -24.03 -3.06 15.20
CA TYR A 49 -22.96 -3.13 14.21
C TYR A 49 -23.27 -4.18 13.13
N PHE A 50 -23.60 -5.41 13.52
CA PHE A 50 -23.90 -6.48 12.56
C PHE A 50 -25.16 -6.22 11.72
N LYS A 51 -26.18 -5.59 12.31
CA LYS A 51 -27.44 -5.30 11.61
C LYS A 51 -27.30 -4.18 10.57
N ASN A 52 -26.61 -3.09 10.92
CA ASN A 52 -26.69 -1.85 10.12
C ASN A 52 -25.39 -1.50 9.36
N LYS A 53 -24.23 -1.91 9.88
CA LYS A 53 -22.92 -1.43 9.42
C LYS A 53 -22.08 -2.53 8.78
N PHE A 54 -22.12 -3.74 9.33
CA PHE A 54 -21.30 -4.86 8.89
C PHE A 54 -21.49 -5.17 7.41
N TRP A 55 -22.71 -5.36 6.91
CA TRP A 55 -22.94 -5.68 5.50
C TRP A 55 -22.48 -4.57 4.54
N LYS A 56 -22.67 -3.29 4.91
CA LYS A 56 -22.19 -2.16 4.13
C LYS A 56 -20.66 -2.08 4.11
N GLU A 57 -20.02 -2.31 5.25
CA GLU A 57 -18.56 -2.41 5.35
C GLU A 57 -18.06 -3.61 4.53
N PHE A 58 -18.63 -4.80 4.73
CA PHE A 58 -18.26 -6.03 4.04
C PHE A 58 -18.38 -5.91 2.52
N LEU A 59 -19.48 -5.35 2.00
CA LEU A 59 -19.66 -5.14 0.56
C LEU A 59 -18.61 -4.17 -0.02
N LYS A 60 -18.26 -3.10 0.72
CA LYS A 60 -17.16 -2.20 0.33
C LYS A 60 -15.82 -2.90 0.33
N LEU A 61 -15.58 -3.82 1.27
CA LEU A 61 -14.36 -4.63 1.32
C LEU A 61 -14.26 -5.56 0.11
N ILE A 62 -15.35 -6.24 -0.22
CA ILE A 62 -15.48 -7.09 -1.42
C ILE A 62 -15.18 -6.27 -2.68
N LEU A 63 -15.84 -5.12 -2.83
CA LEU A 63 -15.63 -4.23 -3.97
C LEU A 63 -14.17 -3.77 -4.07
N ALA A 64 -13.57 -3.37 -2.95
CA ALA A 64 -12.17 -2.96 -2.95
C ALA A 64 -11.22 -4.11 -3.30
N ALA A 65 -11.47 -5.31 -2.76
CA ALA A 65 -10.71 -6.52 -3.08
C ALA A 65 -10.83 -6.90 -4.57
N PHE A 66 -12.00 -6.71 -5.15
CA PHE A 66 -12.23 -6.94 -6.58
C PHE A 66 -11.50 -5.91 -7.46
N ILE A 67 -11.60 -4.61 -7.13
CA ILE A 67 -10.90 -3.54 -7.86
C ILE A 67 -9.38 -3.73 -7.83
N ILE A 68 -8.81 -4.07 -6.67
CA ILE A 68 -7.36 -4.31 -6.57
C ILE A 68 -6.96 -5.54 -7.38
N THR A 69 -7.80 -6.58 -7.42
CA THR A 69 -7.54 -7.78 -8.22
C THR A 69 -7.52 -7.44 -9.70
N ILE A 70 -8.50 -6.70 -10.21
CA ILE A 70 -8.49 -6.24 -11.61
C ILE A 70 -7.23 -5.40 -11.92
N ALA A 71 -6.88 -4.48 -11.02
CA ALA A 71 -5.69 -3.64 -11.17
C ALA A 71 -4.40 -4.47 -11.25
N PHE A 72 -4.25 -5.46 -10.36
CA PHE A 72 -3.08 -6.33 -10.34
C PHE A 72 -3.06 -7.26 -11.56
N ASP A 73 -4.15 -7.94 -11.84
CA ASP A 73 -4.18 -9.02 -12.80
C ASP A 73 -4.04 -8.49 -14.23
N TYR A 74 -4.82 -7.49 -14.61
CA TYR A 74 -4.89 -7.02 -16.00
C TYR A 74 -3.96 -5.86 -16.34
N PHE A 75 -3.45 -5.13 -15.36
CA PHE A 75 -2.57 -3.97 -15.63
C PHE A 75 -1.14 -4.20 -15.15
N ILE A 76 -0.92 -4.94 -14.06
CA ILE A 76 0.43 -5.11 -13.49
C ILE A 76 1.03 -6.46 -13.89
N SER A 77 0.32 -7.57 -13.65
CA SER A 77 0.86 -8.92 -13.79
C SER A 77 1.14 -9.30 -15.26
N VAL A 78 0.25 -8.88 -16.18
CA VAL A 78 0.39 -9.14 -17.63
C VAL A 78 1.66 -8.57 -18.24
N THR A 79 2.27 -7.57 -17.60
CA THR A 79 3.50 -6.94 -18.09
C THR A 79 4.76 -7.78 -17.87
N GLY A 80 4.65 -8.90 -17.13
CA GLY A 80 5.70 -9.91 -17.04
C GLY A 80 6.94 -9.48 -16.23
N ARG A 81 8.07 -10.17 -16.44
CA ARG A 81 9.32 -10.03 -15.68
C ARG A 81 10.06 -8.71 -15.90
N ASN A 82 9.82 -8.08 -17.05
CA ASN A 82 10.44 -6.82 -17.46
C ASN A 82 9.46 -5.64 -17.41
N GLY A 83 8.25 -5.85 -16.90
CA GLY A 83 7.19 -4.86 -16.90
C GLY A 83 7.10 -4.04 -15.61
N LEU A 84 5.88 -3.83 -15.14
CA LEU A 84 5.58 -3.12 -13.91
C LEU A 84 5.91 -3.98 -12.68
N PHE A 85 6.56 -3.34 -11.72
CA PHE A 85 6.74 -3.90 -10.40
C PHE A 85 5.61 -3.41 -9.48
N PRO A 86 4.83 -4.33 -8.87
CA PRO A 86 3.76 -3.94 -7.99
C PRO A 86 4.27 -3.17 -6.77
N ALA A 87 3.41 -2.35 -6.19
CA ALA A 87 3.70 -1.66 -4.94
C ALA A 87 3.62 -2.63 -3.74
N GLY A 88 4.37 -2.33 -2.67
CA GLY A 88 4.30 -3.05 -1.40
C GLY A 88 5.06 -4.39 -1.38
N LEU A 89 4.87 -5.15 -0.30
CA LEU A 89 5.57 -6.42 -0.07
C LEU A 89 5.20 -7.55 -1.05
N GLY A 90 4.19 -7.34 -1.89
CA GLY A 90 3.93 -8.18 -3.06
C GLY A 90 5.12 -8.21 -4.02
N ALA A 91 5.84 -7.10 -4.17
CA ALA A 91 7.06 -7.05 -4.98
C ALA A 91 8.13 -8.02 -4.47
N PHE A 92 8.29 -8.13 -3.14
CA PHE A 92 9.19 -9.09 -2.51
C PHE A 92 8.71 -10.54 -2.69
N ALA A 93 7.41 -10.81 -2.50
CA ALA A 93 6.85 -12.15 -2.72
C ALA A 93 7.07 -12.62 -4.17
N ARG A 94 6.90 -11.71 -5.13
CA ARG A 94 7.15 -11.96 -6.56
C ARG A 94 8.63 -12.18 -6.85
N PHE A 95 9.50 -11.40 -6.25
CA PHE A 95 10.94 -11.62 -6.35
C PHE A 95 11.36 -13.00 -5.81
N LEU A 96 10.82 -13.42 -4.66
CA LEU A 96 11.11 -14.74 -4.10
C LEU A 96 10.58 -15.88 -4.98
N SER A 97 9.40 -15.72 -5.59
CA SER A 97 8.88 -16.74 -6.51
C SER A 97 9.73 -16.87 -7.77
N ILE A 98 10.19 -15.74 -8.33
CA ILE A 98 11.14 -15.67 -9.45
C ILE A 98 12.49 -16.32 -9.10
N LEU A 99 13.00 -16.08 -7.88
CA LEU A 99 14.26 -16.66 -7.39
C LEU A 99 14.15 -18.18 -7.23
N THR A 100 13.02 -18.68 -6.72
CA THR A 100 12.83 -20.11 -6.41
C THR A 100 12.53 -20.93 -7.67
N TYR A 101 11.71 -20.40 -8.59
CA TYR A 101 11.19 -21.14 -9.75
C TYR A 101 11.54 -20.45 -11.06
N GLY A 102 12.82 -20.13 -11.28
CA GLY A 102 13.26 -19.26 -12.37
C GLY A 102 12.77 -19.60 -13.78
N ASN A 103 12.52 -20.88 -14.07
CA ASN A 103 12.16 -21.38 -15.41
C ASN A 103 10.69 -21.83 -15.54
N ASP A 104 9.94 -21.90 -14.44
CA ASP A 104 8.57 -22.46 -14.42
C ASP A 104 7.55 -21.38 -14.04
N VAL A 105 6.97 -20.73 -15.05
CA VAL A 105 6.05 -19.59 -14.87
C VAL A 105 4.79 -20.01 -14.10
N SER A 106 4.30 -21.24 -14.28
CA SER A 106 3.14 -21.75 -13.56
C SER A 106 3.42 -21.84 -12.06
N LYS A 107 4.57 -22.43 -11.67
CA LYS A 107 4.99 -22.50 -10.27
C LYS A 107 5.31 -21.13 -9.67
N GLN A 108 5.85 -20.19 -10.44
CA GLN A 108 6.06 -18.81 -9.98
C GLN A 108 4.76 -18.16 -9.50
N SER A 109 3.65 -18.37 -10.22
CA SER A 109 2.32 -17.85 -9.84
C SER A 109 1.80 -18.51 -8.57
N SER A 110 1.80 -19.84 -8.49
CA SER A 110 1.28 -20.55 -7.31
C SER A 110 2.09 -20.24 -6.03
N PHE A 111 3.42 -20.18 -6.12
CA PHE A 111 4.26 -19.89 -4.95
C PHE A 111 4.31 -18.42 -4.56
N TYR A 112 3.97 -17.50 -5.46
CA TYR A 112 3.81 -16.09 -5.12
C TYR A 112 2.83 -15.91 -3.95
N PHE A 113 1.67 -16.58 -3.98
CA PHE A 113 0.66 -16.47 -2.91
C PHE A 113 1.15 -17.04 -1.58
N ILE A 114 1.91 -18.14 -1.64
CA ILE A 114 2.53 -18.73 -0.45
C ILE A 114 3.52 -17.75 0.17
N TYR A 115 4.44 -17.19 -0.62
CA TYR A 115 5.40 -16.20 -0.14
C TYR A 115 4.71 -14.94 0.37
N TYR A 116 3.69 -14.47 -0.35
CA TYR A 116 2.93 -13.29 0.05
C TYR A 116 2.24 -13.52 1.39
N PHE A 117 1.62 -14.68 1.60
CA PHE A 117 0.99 -15.02 2.88
C PHE A 117 2.02 -15.09 4.00
N VAL A 118 3.13 -15.81 3.80
CA VAL A 118 4.20 -15.98 4.79
C VAL A 118 4.82 -14.65 5.21
N ILE A 119 5.16 -13.77 4.27
CA ILE A 119 5.70 -12.43 4.55
C ILE A 119 4.71 -11.59 5.37
N ASN A 120 3.41 -11.82 5.19
CA ASN A 120 2.36 -11.10 5.90
C ASN A 120 2.07 -11.63 7.30
N VAL A 121 2.40 -12.87 7.63
CA VAL A 121 2.12 -13.44 8.97
C VAL A 121 2.70 -12.58 10.11
N PRO A 122 3.98 -12.17 10.10
CA PRO A 122 4.52 -11.27 11.13
C PRO A 122 3.78 -9.93 11.21
N LEU A 123 3.31 -9.41 10.07
CA LEU A 123 2.59 -8.14 9.98
C LEU A 123 1.16 -8.26 10.50
N PHE A 124 0.50 -9.41 10.31
CA PHE A 124 -0.78 -9.70 10.92
C PHE A 124 -0.68 -9.71 12.46
N ILE A 125 0.38 -10.33 12.99
CA ILE A 125 0.66 -10.33 14.44
C ILE A 125 0.91 -8.90 14.92
N PHE A 126 1.75 -8.13 14.21
CA PHE A 126 2.00 -6.72 14.53
C PHE A 126 0.72 -5.88 14.51
N GLY A 127 -0.11 -6.03 13.47
CA GLY A 127 -1.38 -5.34 13.35
C GLY A 127 -2.33 -5.66 14.50
N TYR A 128 -2.38 -6.93 14.93
CA TYR A 128 -3.24 -7.35 16.03
C TYR A 128 -2.86 -6.64 17.34
N ILE A 129 -1.56 -6.52 17.59
CA ILE A 129 -1.02 -5.92 18.81
C ILE A 129 -1.08 -4.39 18.78
N LYS A 130 -0.76 -3.75 17.65
CA LYS A 130 -0.56 -2.29 17.56
C LYS A 130 -1.71 -1.50 16.92
N LEU A 131 -2.47 -2.11 16.02
CA LEU A 131 -3.55 -1.45 15.27
C LEU A 131 -4.95 -1.92 15.71
N GLY A 132 -5.02 -3.07 16.36
CA GLY A 132 -6.21 -3.60 17.01
C GLY A 132 -6.83 -4.79 16.27
N LYS A 133 -7.75 -5.46 16.97
CA LYS A 133 -8.36 -6.72 16.51
C LYS A 133 -9.24 -6.52 15.27
N LYS A 134 -10.14 -5.51 15.28
CA LYS A 134 -11.04 -5.23 14.15
C LYS A 134 -10.23 -5.03 12.86
N PHE A 135 -9.25 -4.13 12.91
CA PHE A 135 -8.36 -3.80 11.80
C PHE A 135 -7.67 -5.05 11.22
N SER A 136 -7.17 -5.93 12.10
CA SER A 136 -6.41 -7.10 11.68
C SER A 136 -7.30 -8.15 11.02
N TYR A 137 -8.48 -8.43 11.59
CA TYR A 137 -9.42 -9.38 10.99
C TYR A 137 -9.96 -8.88 9.65
N THR A 138 -10.30 -7.59 9.51
CA THR A 138 -10.75 -7.04 8.23
C THR A 138 -9.62 -7.05 7.19
N THR A 139 -8.37 -6.88 7.60
CA THR A 139 -7.21 -6.94 6.69
C THR A 139 -6.93 -8.37 6.22
N ILE A 140 -6.98 -9.35 7.13
CA ILE A 140 -6.84 -10.77 6.77
C ILE A 140 -7.96 -11.18 5.81
N LEU A 141 -9.19 -10.77 6.10
CA LEU A 141 -10.34 -11.03 5.23
C LEU A 141 -10.18 -10.37 3.85
N PHE A 142 -9.68 -9.13 3.79
CA PHE A 142 -9.38 -8.46 2.54
C PHE A 142 -8.35 -9.24 1.70
N VAL A 143 -7.24 -9.63 2.32
CA VAL A 143 -6.18 -10.40 1.64
C VAL A 143 -6.73 -11.73 1.14
N ALA A 144 -7.53 -12.43 1.95
CA ALA A 144 -8.17 -13.68 1.55
C ALA A 144 -9.14 -13.48 0.37
N LEU A 145 -9.96 -12.42 0.39
CA LEU A 145 -10.87 -12.08 -0.71
C LEU A 145 -10.10 -11.74 -1.99
N GLN A 146 -9.03 -10.96 -1.89
CA GLN A 146 -8.17 -10.63 -3.04
C GLN A 146 -7.57 -11.89 -3.66
N ILE A 147 -6.98 -12.78 -2.86
CA ILE A 147 -6.44 -14.06 -3.35
C ILE A 147 -7.55 -14.90 -3.98
N THR A 148 -8.74 -14.95 -3.37
CA THR A 148 -9.87 -15.71 -3.91
C THR A 148 -10.32 -15.17 -5.27
N PHE A 149 -10.43 -13.84 -5.42
CA PHE A 149 -10.81 -13.23 -6.69
C PHE A 149 -9.76 -13.46 -7.77
N ASP A 150 -8.48 -13.33 -7.44
CA ASP A 150 -7.38 -13.63 -8.36
C ASP A 150 -7.48 -15.08 -8.87
N GLN A 151 -7.64 -16.05 -7.98
CA GLN A 151 -7.76 -17.47 -8.37
C GLN A 151 -8.99 -17.73 -9.25
N ILE A 152 -10.13 -17.11 -8.92
CA ILE A 152 -11.34 -17.20 -9.74
C ILE A 152 -11.09 -16.64 -11.15
N ILE A 153 -10.49 -15.46 -11.26
CA ILE A 153 -10.22 -14.80 -12.53
C ILE A 153 -9.21 -15.57 -13.37
N GLN A 154 -8.16 -16.14 -12.76
CA GLN A 154 -7.15 -16.92 -13.47
C GLN A 154 -7.69 -18.26 -14.02
N ILE A 155 -8.66 -18.89 -13.34
CA ILE A 155 -9.19 -20.20 -13.74
C ILE A 155 -10.26 -20.10 -14.83
N ILE A 156 -11.10 -19.06 -14.81
CA ILE A 156 -12.23 -18.95 -15.72
C ILE A 156 -11.74 -18.60 -17.14
N PRO A 157 -12.02 -19.44 -18.16
CA PRO A 157 -11.70 -19.14 -19.56
C PRO A 157 -12.40 -17.86 -20.06
N TYR A 158 -11.85 -17.21 -21.07
CA TYR A 158 -12.34 -15.96 -21.69
C TYR A 158 -12.34 -14.71 -20.82
N ILE A 159 -12.17 -14.82 -19.50
CA ILE A 159 -11.94 -13.66 -18.63
C ILE A 159 -10.51 -13.62 -18.12
N ASN A 160 -9.77 -14.72 -18.13
CA ASN A 160 -8.40 -14.73 -17.58
C ASN A 160 -7.52 -13.65 -18.25
N PRO A 161 -6.54 -13.05 -17.55
CA PRO A 161 -5.74 -11.94 -18.09
C PRO A 161 -4.85 -12.33 -19.27
N THR A 162 -4.68 -13.63 -19.53
CA THR A 162 -3.92 -14.16 -20.65
C THR A 162 -4.71 -14.18 -21.96
N GLU A 163 -6.04 -14.34 -21.89
CA GLU A 163 -6.95 -14.37 -23.05
C GLU A 163 -7.73 -13.07 -23.20
N PHE A 164 -8.12 -12.45 -22.09
CA PHE A 164 -8.84 -11.19 -22.07
C PHE A 164 -7.92 -10.02 -21.73
N HIS A 165 -7.93 -9.01 -22.61
CA HIS A 165 -7.16 -7.79 -22.43
C HIS A 165 -8.09 -6.59 -22.43
N PHE A 166 -8.09 -5.82 -21.33
CA PHE A 166 -8.97 -4.66 -21.17
C PHE A 166 -8.71 -3.54 -22.19
N ILE A 167 -7.44 -3.31 -22.52
CA ILE A 167 -7.03 -2.20 -23.38
C ILE A 167 -6.30 -2.73 -24.60
N VAL A 168 -5.15 -3.38 -24.38
CA VAL A 168 -4.30 -3.95 -25.44
C VAL A 168 -3.59 -5.21 -24.93
N ASN A 169 -3.27 -6.12 -25.86
CA ASN A 169 -2.40 -7.26 -25.56
C ASN A 169 -0.95 -6.76 -25.43
N TYR A 170 -0.53 -6.52 -24.19
CA TYR A 170 0.81 -5.99 -23.92
C TYR A 170 1.93 -6.96 -24.33
N LYS A 171 1.71 -8.28 -24.24
CA LYS A 171 2.71 -9.27 -24.68
C LYS A 171 2.95 -9.18 -26.18
N LEU A 172 1.88 -9.14 -26.96
CA LEU A 172 1.97 -8.95 -28.41
C LEU A 172 2.67 -7.63 -28.78
N LEU A 173 2.42 -6.56 -28.02
CA LEU A 173 3.08 -5.26 -28.25
C LEU A 173 4.59 -5.29 -27.97
N GLN A 174 5.08 -6.17 -27.09
CA GLN A 174 6.51 -6.37 -26.89
C GLN A 174 7.16 -7.09 -28.07
N ASP A 175 6.41 -7.94 -28.76
CA ASP A 175 6.90 -8.72 -29.89
C ASP A 175 6.93 -7.91 -31.20
N ILE A 176 6.19 -6.78 -31.27
CA ILE A 176 6.16 -5.88 -32.43
C ILE A 176 7.36 -4.92 -32.39
N THR A 177 8.11 -4.87 -33.49
CA THR A 177 9.45 -4.28 -33.68
C THR A 177 9.61 -2.77 -33.41
N ASN A 178 8.55 -2.01 -33.09
CA ASN A 178 8.61 -0.58 -32.78
C ASN A 178 8.48 -0.32 -31.26
N SER A 179 9.61 -0.38 -30.56
CA SER A 179 9.67 -0.48 -29.09
C SER A 179 9.17 0.73 -28.30
N TRP A 180 9.06 1.92 -28.92
CA TRP A 180 8.49 3.10 -28.27
C TRP A 180 7.03 2.89 -27.85
N ASN A 181 6.26 2.10 -28.62
CA ASN A 181 4.88 1.80 -28.28
C ASN A 181 4.79 1.01 -26.97
N ALA A 182 5.66 0.01 -26.77
CA ALA A 182 5.65 -0.81 -25.57
C ALA A 182 5.97 0.01 -24.30
N GLY A 183 6.90 0.97 -24.38
CA GLY A 183 7.20 1.88 -23.28
C GLY A 183 6.04 2.80 -22.91
N ILE A 184 5.37 3.38 -23.91
CA ILE A 184 4.20 4.25 -23.71
C ILE A 184 3.05 3.46 -23.09
N TRP A 185 2.74 2.27 -23.63
CA TRP A 185 1.69 1.42 -23.07
C TRP A 185 2.01 0.96 -21.65
N LEU A 186 3.28 0.70 -21.33
CA LEU A 186 3.68 0.37 -19.97
C LEU A 186 3.38 1.51 -18.99
N PHE A 187 3.61 2.77 -19.40
CA PHE A 187 3.25 3.93 -18.59
C PHE A 187 1.73 4.08 -18.44
N VAL A 188 0.96 3.88 -19.51
CA VAL A 188 -0.51 3.89 -19.46
C VAL A 188 -1.04 2.83 -18.50
N PHE A 189 -0.51 1.61 -18.57
CA PHE A 189 -0.86 0.51 -17.65
C PHE A 189 -0.50 0.87 -16.21
N GLY A 190 0.68 1.48 -16.00
CA GLY A 190 1.13 1.95 -14.69
C GLY A 190 0.20 3.00 -14.10
N VAL A 191 -0.19 4.02 -14.88
CA VAL A 191 -1.09 5.07 -14.41
C VAL A 191 -2.49 4.51 -14.11
N ILE A 192 -3.10 3.76 -15.03
CA ILE A 192 -4.46 3.22 -14.84
C ILE A 192 -4.49 2.24 -13.66
N GLY A 193 -3.55 1.29 -13.62
CA GLY A 193 -3.39 0.38 -12.50
C GLY A 193 -3.21 1.15 -11.19
N GLY A 194 -2.42 2.23 -11.21
CA GLY A 194 -2.13 3.05 -10.04
C GLY A 194 -3.37 3.77 -9.54
N LEU A 195 -4.16 4.37 -10.44
CA LEU A 195 -5.43 4.98 -10.11
C LEU A 195 -6.36 3.96 -9.45
N MET A 196 -6.53 2.77 -10.03
CA MET A 196 -7.38 1.70 -9.47
C MET A 196 -6.88 1.20 -8.09
N LEU A 197 -5.56 1.04 -7.92
CA LEU A 197 -4.97 0.73 -6.62
C LEU A 197 -5.33 1.81 -5.59
N GLY A 198 -5.17 3.09 -5.96
CA GLY A 198 -5.51 4.20 -5.07
C GLY A 198 -7.00 4.28 -4.73
N LEU A 199 -7.89 3.94 -5.68
CA LEU A 199 -9.33 3.80 -5.43
C LEU A 199 -9.57 2.72 -4.36
N SER A 200 -9.03 1.53 -4.56
CA SER A 200 -9.18 0.41 -3.62
C SER A 200 -8.60 0.74 -2.24
N TYR A 201 -7.37 1.27 -2.18
CA TYR A 201 -6.71 1.70 -0.95
C TYR A 201 -7.58 2.68 -0.16
N SER A 202 -8.17 3.67 -0.83
CA SER A 202 -9.02 4.65 -0.17
C SER A 202 -10.27 4.03 0.47
N ILE A 203 -10.90 3.04 -0.18
CA ILE A 203 -12.08 2.33 0.35
C ILE A 203 -11.67 1.51 1.59
N VAL A 204 -10.57 0.77 1.49
CA VAL A 204 -10.04 -0.08 2.55
C VAL A 204 -9.64 0.75 3.78
N TYR A 205 -8.97 1.88 3.59
CA TYR A 205 -8.55 2.76 4.69
C TYR A 205 -9.74 3.46 5.36
N LYS A 206 -10.78 3.86 4.60
CA LYS A 206 -12.03 4.40 5.17
C LYS A 206 -12.72 3.42 6.11
N MET A 207 -12.58 2.12 5.86
CA MET A 207 -13.13 1.08 6.73
C MET A 207 -12.27 0.79 7.97
N GLY A 208 -11.10 1.41 8.08
CA GLY A 208 -10.13 1.09 9.12
C GLY A 208 -9.55 -0.30 8.92
N SER A 209 -9.21 -0.65 7.68
CA SER A 209 -8.51 -1.87 7.27
C SER A 209 -7.25 -1.51 6.46
N SER A 210 -6.52 -2.51 6.00
CA SER A 210 -5.35 -2.39 5.12
C SER A 210 -5.42 -3.37 3.96
N THR A 211 -4.64 -3.13 2.91
CA THR A 211 -4.47 -4.09 1.82
C THR A 211 -3.47 -5.21 2.12
N GLY A 212 -2.90 -5.21 3.33
CA GLY A 212 -1.82 -6.10 3.70
C GLY A 212 -0.44 -5.52 3.35
N GLY A 213 0.60 -6.28 3.66
CA GLY A 213 1.98 -5.93 3.36
C GLY A 213 2.48 -4.69 4.11
N ALA A 214 3.25 -3.87 3.42
CA ALA A 214 3.86 -2.67 4.00
C ALA A 214 2.83 -1.64 4.53
N ASP A 215 1.57 -1.75 4.12
CA ASP A 215 0.48 -0.88 4.58
C ASP A 215 0.25 -0.95 6.10
N PHE A 216 0.54 -2.09 6.75
CA PHE A 216 0.49 -2.19 8.22
C PHE A 216 1.38 -1.13 8.88
N ILE A 217 2.60 -0.99 8.37
CA ILE A 217 3.59 -0.04 8.86
C ILE A 217 3.17 1.38 8.48
N SER A 218 2.71 1.58 7.25
CA SER A 218 2.24 2.89 6.75
C SER A 218 1.07 3.43 7.58
N ILE A 219 0.08 2.60 7.92
CA ILE A 219 -1.07 2.98 8.76
C ILE A 219 -0.63 3.28 10.18
N TYR A 220 0.23 2.45 10.76
CA TYR A 220 0.76 2.69 12.09
C TYR A 220 1.48 4.04 12.18
N TYR A 221 2.36 4.33 11.22
CA TYR A 221 3.09 5.59 11.18
C TYR A 221 2.17 6.78 10.89
N SER A 222 1.18 6.61 10.01
CA SER A 222 0.17 7.62 9.68
C SER A 222 -0.63 8.02 10.92
N LYS A 223 -1.08 7.06 11.74
CA LYS A 223 -1.74 7.32 13.03
C LYS A 223 -0.82 7.95 14.07
N LYS A 224 0.45 7.51 14.14
CA LYS A 224 1.40 8.01 15.15
C LYS A 224 1.88 9.44 14.84
N LYS A 225 1.97 9.80 13.56
CA LYS A 225 2.50 11.10 13.11
C LYS A 225 1.44 12.04 12.54
N ASN A 226 0.16 11.64 12.50
CA ASN A 226 -0.95 12.38 11.92
C ASN A 226 -0.63 12.90 10.50
N LYS A 227 -0.07 12.02 9.66
CA LYS A 227 0.32 12.36 8.28
C LYS A 227 -0.54 11.62 7.26
N PRO A 228 -0.81 12.22 6.09
CA PRO A 228 -1.58 11.58 5.02
C PRO A 228 -0.97 10.22 4.64
N ILE A 229 -1.82 9.20 4.62
CA ILE A 229 -1.35 7.84 4.42
C ILE A 229 -0.79 7.60 3.02
N GLY A 230 -1.38 8.18 1.98
CA GLY A 230 -0.88 8.01 0.62
C GLY A 230 0.54 8.53 0.46
N ALA A 231 0.92 9.62 1.14
CA ALA A 231 2.29 10.15 1.12
C ALA A 231 3.29 9.22 1.82
N ILE A 232 2.90 8.62 2.94
CA ILE A 232 3.75 7.63 3.64
C ILE A 232 3.89 6.37 2.78
N ASN A 233 2.77 5.86 2.27
CA ASN A 233 2.74 4.64 1.46
C ASN A 233 3.57 4.80 0.19
N ARG A 234 3.47 5.95 -0.49
CA ARG A 234 4.35 6.32 -1.61
C ARG A 234 5.82 6.14 -1.27
N ASN A 235 6.27 6.75 -0.17
CA ASN A 235 7.69 6.73 0.19
C ASN A 235 8.16 5.30 0.51
N VAL A 236 7.35 4.53 1.25
CA VAL A 236 7.63 3.12 1.58
C VAL A 236 7.70 2.27 0.31
N ASN A 237 6.75 2.45 -0.61
CA ASN A 237 6.69 1.70 -1.86
C ASN A 237 7.81 2.06 -2.84
N LEU A 238 8.26 3.33 -2.88
CA LEU A 238 9.42 3.73 -3.69
C LEU A 238 10.70 3.08 -3.18
N VAL A 239 10.88 2.95 -1.86
CA VAL A 239 12.02 2.23 -1.28
C VAL A 239 11.95 0.74 -1.62
N ILE A 240 10.78 0.11 -1.46
CA ILE A 240 10.59 -1.30 -1.85
C ILE A 240 10.88 -1.51 -3.34
N LEU A 241 10.36 -0.62 -4.20
CA LEU A 241 10.59 -0.66 -5.64
C LEU A 241 12.08 -0.61 -5.98
N ALA A 242 12.82 0.33 -5.39
CA ALA A 242 14.25 0.48 -5.61
C ALA A 242 15.04 -0.79 -5.21
N VAL A 243 14.67 -1.41 -4.08
CA VAL A 243 15.31 -2.66 -3.63
C VAL A 243 14.96 -3.81 -4.58
N VAL A 244 13.68 -4.01 -4.87
CA VAL A 244 13.23 -5.16 -5.67
C VAL A 244 13.70 -5.07 -7.12
N ILE A 245 13.68 -3.89 -7.75
CA ILE A 245 14.16 -3.74 -9.12
C ILE A 245 15.66 -4.03 -9.22
N THR A 246 16.44 -3.58 -8.23
CA THR A 246 17.89 -3.85 -8.16
C THR A 246 18.14 -5.35 -8.02
N LEU A 247 17.48 -6.00 -7.05
CA LEU A 247 17.61 -7.44 -6.83
C LEU A 247 17.17 -8.26 -8.04
N ASN A 248 16.04 -7.91 -8.68
CA ASN A 248 15.55 -8.60 -9.87
C ASN A 248 16.52 -8.46 -11.05
N THR A 249 17.12 -7.28 -11.23
CA THR A 249 18.10 -7.04 -12.30
C THR A 249 19.37 -7.86 -12.12
N ILE A 250 19.82 -8.04 -10.86
CA ILE A 250 21.01 -8.85 -10.57
C ILE A 250 20.81 -10.29 -11.07
N ILE A 251 19.62 -10.86 -10.87
CA ILE A 251 19.29 -12.26 -11.23
C ILE A 251 18.85 -12.40 -12.69
N LEU A 252 18.38 -11.31 -13.32
CA LEU A 252 17.86 -11.35 -14.69
C LEU A 252 18.92 -11.87 -15.69
N PRO A 253 18.61 -12.95 -16.43
CA PRO A 253 19.46 -13.45 -17.52
C PRO A 253 19.58 -12.43 -18.66
N MET A 254 20.74 -12.38 -19.33
CA MET A 254 21.00 -11.36 -20.35
C MET A 254 20.13 -11.56 -21.59
N ASN A 255 19.83 -12.80 -21.99
CA ASN A 255 18.89 -13.08 -23.08
C ASN A 255 17.48 -12.45 -22.88
N MET A 256 17.03 -12.24 -21.64
CA MET A 256 15.74 -11.65 -21.30
C MET A 256 15.76 -10.13 -21.20
N VAL A 257 16.93 -9.48 -21.20
CA VAL A 257 16.99 -8.00 -21.18
C VAL A 257 16.54 -7.44 -22.52
N ASN A 258 15.77 -6.34 -22.51
CA ASN A 258 15.26 -5.68 -23.71
C ASN A 258 16.40 -5.45 -24.74
N PRO A 259 16.23 -5.93 -26.00
CA PRO A 259 17.20 -5.74 -27.08
C PRO A 259 17.66 -4.29 -27.28
N ASP A 260 16.78 -3.30 -27.08
CA ASP A 260 17.08 -1.89 -27.28
C ASP A 260 18.11 -1.37 -26.27
N ILE A 261 18.03 -1.83 -25.03
CA ILE A 261 18.97 -1.42 -23.98
C ILE A 261 20.35 -1.97 -24.29
N LYS A 262 20.41 -3.23 -24.74
CA LYS A 262 21.65 -3.86 -25.22
C LYS A 262 22.20 -3.09 -26.43
N ALA A 263 21.34 -2.80 -27.41
CA ALA A 263 21.73 -2.13 -28.63
C ALA A 263 22.25 -0.72 -28.36
N ASN A 264 21.61 0.02 -27.47
CA ASN A 264 22.07 1.35 -27.07
C ASN A 264 23.47 1.32 -26.42
N VAL A 265 23.72 0.39 -25.49
CA VAL A 265 25.04 0.26 -24.86
C VAL A 265 26.11 -0.12 -25.88
N LEU A 266 25.83 -1.09 -26.76
CA LEU A 266 26.76 -1.51 -27.80
C LEU A 266 27.01 -0.43 -28.85
N ASN A 267 25.97 0.31 -29.25
CA ASN A 267 26.10 1.44 -30.17
C ASN A 267 26.93 2.58 -29.55
N ASN A 268 26.77 2.86 -28.26
CA ASN A 268 27.57 3.87 -27.54
C ASN A 268 29.03 3.46 -27.33
N LEU A 269 29.35 2.16 -27.31
CA LEU A 269 30.74 1.68 -27.33
C LEU A 269 31.43 2.14 -28.62
N GLY A 270 30.72 2.07 -29.75
CA GLY A 270 31.21 2.43 -31.08
C GLY A 270 32.07 1.33 -31.72
N LEU A 271 32.17 1.36 -33.04
CA LEU A 271 32.80 0.31 -33.84
C LEU A 271 34.30 0.15 -33.54
N ALA A 272 35.04 1.26 -33.40
CA ALA A 272 36.48 1.21 -33.14
C ALA A 272 36.81 0.45 -31.84
N LYS A 273 36.10 0.78 -30.75
CA LYS A 273 36.28 0.10 -29.46
C LYS A 273 35.72 -1.31 -29.47
N ALA A 274 34.74 -1.61 -30.32
CA ALA A 274 34.21 -2.97 -30.45
C ALA A 274 35.28 -3.96 -30.97
N PHE A 275 36.17 -3.54 -31.87
CA PHE A 275 37.32 -4.37 -32.30
C PHE A 275 38.34 -4.62 -31.19
N GLU A 276 38.45 -3.71 -30.21
CA GLU A 276 39.40 -3.80 -29.09
C GLU A 276 38.80 -4.47 -27.85
N THR A 277 37.48 -4.70 -27.85
CA THR A 277 36.75 -5.28 -26.72
C THR A 277 36.64 -6.79 -26.91
N TYR A 278 37.05 -7.54 -25.90
CA TYR A 278 36.96 -9.00 -25.88
C TYR A 278 35.77 -9.48 -25.04
N ASP A 279 35.17 -10.58 -25.48
CA ASP A 279 34.11 -11.29 -24.79
C ASP A 279 34.66 -12.13 -23.61
N LYS A 280 33.80 -12.89 -22.93
CA LYS A 280 34.22 -13.79 -21.82
C LYS A 280 35.15 -14.92 -22.25
N ASN A 281 35.12 -15.28 -23.54
CA ASN A 281 35.90 -16.37 -24.12
C ASN A 281 37.18 -15.86 -24.81
N ASN A 282 37.51 -14.57 -24.62
CA ASN A 282 38.67 -13.91 -25.21
C ASN A 282 38.63 -13.82 -26.75
N VAL A 283 37.43 -13.75 -27.33
CA VAL A 283 37.14 -13.47 -28.74
C VAL A 283 36.76 -11.99 -28.86
N ASP A 284 37.16 -11.30 -29.93
CA ASP A 284 36.73 -9.92 -30.13
C ASP A 284 35.21 -9.83 -30.28
N LEU A 285 34.64 -8.71 -29.85
CA LEU A 285 33.20 -8.53 -29.73
C LEU A 285 32.47 -8.71 -31.06
N ILE A 286 33.10 -8.31 -32.18
CA ILE A 286 32.51 -8.40 -33.51
C ILE A 286 32.47 -9.86 -33.99
N ASN A 287 33.58 -10.60 -33.86
CA ASN A 287 33.58 -12.03 -34.12
C ASN A 287 32.64 -12.79 -33.18
N SER A 288 32.55 -12.42 -31.91
CA SER A 288 31.59 -13.02 -30.98
C SER A 288 30.14 -12.82 -31.45
N ILE A 289 29.78 -11.59 -31.86
CA ILE A 289 28.45 -11.29 -32.41
C ILE A 289 28.18 -12.12 -33.68
N LEU A 290 29.12 -12.12 -34.62
CA LEU A 290 28.97 -12.80 -35.90
C LEU A 290 28.91 -14.32 -35.71
N ASN A 291 29.81 -14.91 -34.93
CA ASN A 291 29.77 -16.34 -34.61
C ASN A 291 28.45 -16.75 -33.96
N TYR A 292 27.92 -15.94 -33.03
CA TYR A 292 26.61 -16.19 -32.43
C TYR A 292 25.49 -16.16 -33.49
N LEU A 293 25.51 -15.19 -34.39
CA LEU A 293 24.51 -15.05 -35.45
C LEU A 293 24.55 -16.19 -36.46
N PHE A 294 25.72 -16.57 -36.96
CA PHE A 294 25.89 -17.65 -37.94
C PHE A 294 25.62 -19.04 -37.36
N ASN A 295 25.74 -19.22 -36.04
CA ASN A 295 25.39 -20.46 -35.35
C ASN A 295 23.91 -20.53 -34.93
N LYS A 296 23.16 -19.42 -35.04
CA LYS A 296 21.74 -19.39 -34.65
C LYS A 296 20.84 -19.72 -35.84
N SER A 297 19.91 -20.65 -35.61
CA SER A 297 18.84 -20.99 -36.55
C SER A 297 18.00 -19.75 -36.89
N GLY A 298 18.13 -19.22 -38.10
CA GLY A 298 17.41 -18.04 -38.58
C GLY A 298 18.23 -17.06 -39.41
N LEU A 299 19.55 -16.96 -39.19
CA LEU A 299 20.44 -16.18 -40.06
C LEU A 299 20.76 -16.95 -41.35
N VAL A 300 20.90 -18.28 -41.22
CA VAL A 300 21.18 -19.22 -42.31
C VAL A 300 19.98 -20.16 -42.43
N ASP A 301 19.36 -20.20 -43.62
CA ASP A 301 18.25 -21.09 -43.94
C ASP A 301 18.69 -22.57 -43.98
N VAL A 302 17.75 -23.52 -43.99
CA VAL A 302 17.98 -24.98 -44.08
C VAL A 302 18.85 -25.36 -45.29
N ASN A 303 18.89 -24.50 -46.31
CA ASN A 303 19.70 -24.64 -47.52
C ASN A 303 21.10 -24.00 -47.44
N GLY A 304 21.52 -23.47 -46.28
CA GLY A 304 22.82 -22.80 -46.13
C GLY A 304 22.86 -21.35 -46.64
N VAL A 305 21.70 -20.74 -46.93
CA VAL A 305 21.61 -19.40 -47.51
C VAL A 305 21.39 -18.35 -46.42
N VAL A 306 22.25 -17.34 -46.37
CA VAL A 306 22.12 -16.20 -45.44
C VAL A 306 20.89 -15.37 -45.76
N ASN A 307 20.19 -14.89 -44.72
CA ASN A 307 19.05 -13.98 -44.86
C ASN A 307 19.38 -12.81 -45.82
N PRO A 308 18.61 -12.61 -46.91
CA PRO A 308 18.91 -11.59 -47.92
C PRO A 308 18.97 -10.15 -47.38
N ASP A 309 18.12 -9.81 -46.42
CA ASP A 309 18.10 -8.47 -45.81
C ASP A 309 19.36 -8.24 -44.98
N PHE A 310 19.81 -9.27 -44.26
CA PHE A 310 21.07 -9.20 -43.50
C PHE A 310 22.27 -9.08 -44.45
N ALA A 311 22.30 -9.89 -45.52
CA ALA A 311 23.37 -9.86 -46.51
C ALA A 311 23.50 -8.49 -47.19
N HIS A 312 22.38 -7.90 -47.61
CA HIS A 312 22.34 -6.57 -48.22
C HIS A 312 22.87 -5.49 -47.28
N ASN A 313 22.39 -5.46 -46.03
CA ASN A 313 22.79 -4.45 -45.04
C ASN A 313 24.24 -4.62 -44.54
N MET A 314 24.83 -5.80 -44.71
CA MET A 314 26.24 -6.08 -44.43
C MET A 314 27.18 -5.93 -45.65
N GLY A 315 26.64 -5.55 -46.80
CA GLY A 315 27.43 -5.34 -48.02
C GLY A 315 27.93 -6.64 -48.67
N LEU A 316 27.25 -7.76 -48.46
CA LEU A 316 27.56 -9.04 -49.09
C LEU A 316 26.90 -9.09 -50.48
N THR A 317 27.69 -9.25 -51.54
CA THR A 317 27.22 -9.24 -52.94
C THR A 317 27.25 -10.61 -53.61
N ASP A 318 28.09 -11.53 -53.13
CA ASP A 318 28.17 -12.91 -53.63
C ASP A 318 28.12 -13.90 -52.46
N LEU A 319 27.02 -14.65 -52.38
CA LEU A 319 26.74 -15.65 -51.33
C LEU A 319 27.01 -17.09 -51.81
N LYS A 320 27.34 -17.32 -53.09
CA LYS A 320 27.43 -18.68 -53.64
C LYS A 320 28.74 -19.36 -53.25
N GLY A 321 28.64 -20.52 -52.61
CA GLY A 321 29.78 -21.41 -52.35
C GLY A 321 30.76 -20.94 -51.27
N LYS A 322 30.42 -19.88 -50.52
CA LYS A 322 31.23 -19.39 -49.40
C LYS A 322 30.85 -20.09 -48.10
N ASP A 323 31.86 -20.50 -47.33
CA ASP A 323 31.67 -21.01 -45.97
C ASP A 323 31.40 -19.87 -44.98
N HIS A 324 30.81 -20.17 -43.82
CA HIS A 324 30.49 -19.19 -42.77
C HIS A 324 31.72 -18.36 -42.37
N ALA A 325 32.89 -18.98 -42.26
CA ALA A 325 34.13 -18.28 -41.92
C ALA A 325 34.53 -17.22 -42.96
N GLN A 326 34.31 -17.50 -44.25
CA GLN A 326 34.62 -16.56 -45.34
C GLN A 326 33.66 -15.37 -45.35
N LEU A 327 32.38 -15.63 -45.08
CA LEU A 327 31.36 -14.59 -44.98
C LEU A 327 31.61 -13.67 -43.77
N ILE A 328 31.96 -14.24 -42.62
CA ILE A 328 32.33 -13.47 -41.42
C ILE A 328 33.52 -12.56 -41.70
N GLN A 329 34.55 -13.07 -42.39
CA GLN A 329 35.73 -12.29 -42.73
C GLN A 329 35.40 -11.13 -43.69
N GLU A 330 34.55 -11.35 -44.69
CA GLU A 330 34.10 -10.30 -45.62
C GLU A 330 33.31 -9.20 -44.90
N ILE A 331 32.42 -9.57 -43.96
CA ILE A 331 31.70 -8.61 -43.12
C ILE A 331 32.68 -7.77 -42.28
N ILE A 332 33.70 -8.41 -41.68
CA ILE A 332 34.72 -7.70 -40.91
C ILE A 332 35.51 -6.73 -41.77
N GLU A 333 35.89 -7.12 -42.99
CA GLU A 333 36.59 -6.24 -43.92
C GLU A 333 35.72 -5.05 -44.35
N ASN A 334 34.43 -5.27 -44.62
CA ASN A 334 33.47 -4.20 -44.90
C ASN A 334 33.35 -3.25 -43.69
N LEU A 335 33.25 -3.77 -42.46
CA LEU A 335 33.22 -2.96 -41.23
C LEU A 335 34.54 -2.22 -40.96
N LYS A 336 35.68 -2.68 -41.50
CA LYS A 336 36.95 -1.93 -41.49
C LYS A 336 37.03 -0.82 -42.56
N GLY A 337 35.97 -0.63 -43.36
CA GLY A 337 35.86 0.44 -44.36
C GLY A 337 36.20 0.02 -45.79
N LYS A 338 36.26 -1.29 -46.08
CA LYS A 338 36.43 -1.78 -47.45
C LYS A 338 35.16 -1.50 -48.30
N ASN A 339 35.32 -1.35 -49.62
CA ASN A 339 34.23 -1.23 -50.59
C ASN A 339 33.26 -0.03 -50.40
N ASN A 340 33.72 1.11 -49.86
CA ASN A 340 32.87 2.28 -49.56
C ASN A 340 31.66 1.95 -48.65
N PHE A 341 31.77 0.90 -47.83
CA PHE A 341 30.71 0.49 -46.92
C PHE A 341 30.52 1.53 -45.81
N ASN A 342 29.26 1.86 -45.51
CA ASN A 342 28.93 2.77 -44.41
C ASN A 342 29.06 2.03 -43.07
N THR A 343 30.25 2.11 -42.47
CA THR A 343 30.63 1.37 -41.27
C THR A 343 29.75 1.69 -40.06
N ASP A 344 29.31 2.94 -39.90
CA ASP A 344 28.44 3.35 -38.79
C ASP A 344 27.03 2.76 -38.91
N THR A 345 26.51 2.69 -40.13
CA THR A 345 25.19 2.13 -40.41
C THR A 345 25.22 0.61 -40.31
N GLY A 346 26.29 -0.01 -40.84
CA GLY A 346 26.54 -1.44 -40.67
C GLY A 346 26.67 -1.84 -39.20
N TRP A 347 27.45 -1.11 -38.40
CA TRP A 347 27.58 -1.38 -36.97
C TRP A 347 26.24 -1.34 -36.24
N LYS A 348 25.46 -0.26 -36.43
CA LYS A 348 24.14 -0.13 -35.81
C LYS A 348 23.21 -1.26 -36.20
N TYR A 349 23.16 -1.60 -37.50
CA TYR A 349 22.34 -2.71 -37.98
C TYR A 349 22.80 -4.05 -37.41
N LEU A 350 24.11 -4.33 -37.39
CA LEU A 350 24.66 -5.58 -36.84
C LEU A 350 24.28 -5.75 -35.36
N VAL A 351 24.47 -4.68 -34.58
CA VAL A 351 24.13 -4.66 -33.16
C VAL A 351 22.63 -4.88 -32.95
N GLU A 352 21.77 -4.13 -33.66
CA GLU A 352 20.32 -4.29 -33.56
C GLU A 352 19.85 -5.69 -33.95
N TYR A 353 20.41 -6.24 -35.03
CA TYR A 353 20.09 -7.58 -35.50
C TYR A 353 20.53 -8.64 -34.48
N ALA A 354 21.73 -8.52 -33.93
CA ALA A 354 22.26 -9.42 -32.92
C ALA A 354 21.45 -9.42 -31.62
N THR A 355 21.13 -8.24 -31.09
CA THR A 355 20.41 -8.12 -29.82
C THR A 355 18.95 -8.55 -29.94
N LYS A 356 18.29 -8.30 -31.08
CA LYS A 356 16.96 -8.83 -31.41
C LYS A 356 16.96 -10.35 -31.48
N ASN A 357 18.04 -10.93 -31.99
CA ASN A 357 18.28 -12.37 -31.96
C ASN A 357 18.80 -12.86 -30.60
N GLY A 358 18.68 -12.09 -29.52
CA GLY A 358 18.96 -12.56 -28.15
C GLY A 358 20.43 -12.60 -27.75
N TYR A 359 21.34 -12.08 -28.57
CA TYR A 359 22.75 -11.97 -28.20
C TYR A 359 22.92 -11.19 -26.89
N GLY A 360 23.89 -11.60 -26.05
CA GLY A 360 24.21 -10.89 -24.82
C GLY A 360 24.82 -11.71 -23.68
N ASP A 361 24.76 -13.05 -23.75
CA ASP A 361 25.27 -13.90 -22.67
C ASP A 361 26.81 -13.95 -22.63
N ASP A 362 27.46 -13.83 -23.80
CA ASP A 362 28.93 -13.85 -23.95
C ASP A 362 29.60 -12.50 -23.67
N LEU A 363 28.81 -11.43 -23.53
CA LEU A 363 29.31 -10.07 -23.32
C LEU A 363 30.24 -9.97 -22.09
N PRO A 364 31.29 -9.12 -22.15
CA PRO A 364 32.18 -8.89 -21.03
C PRO A 364 31.42 -8.29 -19.83
N THR A 365 31.92 -8.58 -18.63
CA THR A 365 31.28 -8.19 -17.36
C THR A 365 31.01 -6.69 -17.24
N SER A 366 31.88 -5.84 -17.81
CA SER A 366 31.71 -4.38 -17.84
C SER A 366 30.48 -3.95 -18.66
N LEU A 367 30.32 -4.50 -19.86
CA LEU A 367 29.16 -4.22 -20.72
C LEU A 367 27.88 -4.81 -20.13
N VAL A 368 27.95 -6.03 -19.56
CA VAL A 368 26.82 -6.62 -18.83
C VAL A 368 26.36 -5.71 -17.69
N ALA A 369 27.30 -5.16 -16.91
CA ALA A 369 26.97 -4.23 -15.84
C ALA A 369 26.31 -2.94 -16.35
N GLN A 370 26.83 -2.36 -17.44
CA GLN A 370 26.23 -1.17 -18.07
C GLN A 370 24.82 -1.44 -18.60
N ILE A 371 24.59 -2.59 -19.25
CA ILE A 371 23.27 -3.01 -19.74
C ILE A 371 22.30 -3.21 -18.58
N LYS A 372 22.73 -3.89 -17.50
CA LYS A 372 21.91 -4.09 -16.31
C LYS A 372 21.58 -2.78 -15.61
N LEU A 373 22.52 -1.83 -15.53
CA LEU A 373 22.25 -0.47 -15.05
C LEU A 373 21.24 0.24 -15.95
N GLY A 374 21.39 0.15 -17.28
CA GLY A 374 20.43 0.69 -18.24
C GLY A 374 19.03 0.10 -18.08
N PHE A 375 18.93 -1.18 -17.71
CA PHE A 375 17.65 -1.83 -17.40
C PHE A 375 17.00 -1.27 -16.13
N ILE A 376 17.78 -1.02 -15.07
CA ILE A 376 17.26 -0.40 -13.83
C ILE A 376 16.65 0.97 -14.14
N PHE A 377 17.31 1.79 -14.95
CA PHE A 377 16.81 3.10 -15.36
C PHE A 377 15.96 3.05 -16.63
N GLY A 378 15.43 1.88 -16.98
CA GLY A 378 14.59 1.68 -18.16
C GLY A 378 13.13 2.13 -17.94
N PRO A 379 12.29 1.98 -18.98
CA PRO A 379 10.87 2.35 -18.94
C PRO A 379 10.10 1.71 -17.77
N SER A 380 10.50 0.50 -17.38
CA SER A 380 9.89 -0.29 -16.29
C SER A 380 9.95 0.41 -14.94
N LEU A 381 11.07 1.07 -14.62
CA LEU A 381 11.21 1.85 -13.39
C LEU A 381 10.27 3.06 -13.42
N PHE A 382 10.32 3.85 -14.48
CA PHE A 382 9.51 5.07 -14.58
C PHE A 382 8.02 4.79 -14.60
N ALA A 383 7.59 3.73 -15.28
CA ALA A 383 6.19 3.28 -15.26
C ALA A 383 5.78 2.79 -13.87
N SER A 384 6.66 2.07 -13.15
CA SER A 384 6.41 1.63 -11.77
C SER A 384 6.39 2.80 -10.78
N ILE A 385 7.23 3.83 -10.99
CA ILE A 385 7.15 5.10 -10.24
C ILE A 385 5.80 5.77 -10.54
N GLY A 386 5.38 5.84 -11.80
CA GLY A 386 4.07 6.35 -12.21
C GLY A 386 2.92 5.64 -11.50
N LEU A 387 2.95 4.30 -11.44
CA LEU A 387 2.02 3.45 -10.68
C LEU A 387 1.96 3.84 -9.19
N VAL A 388 3.11 3.97 -8.54
CA VAL A 388 3.20 4.33 -7.11
C VAL A 388 2.73 5.76 -6.86
N LEU A 389 3.03 6.70 -7.76
CA LEU A 389 2.58 8.09 -7.66
C LEU A 389 1.07 8.22 -7.88
N ALA A 390 0.53 7.60 -8.92
CA ALA A 390 -0.90 7.61 -9.23
C ALA A 390 -1.71 7.01 -8.08
N SER A 391 -1.28 5.86 -7.52
CA SER A 391 -1.95 5.25 -6.36
C SER A 391 -1.91 6.14 -5.13
N ALA A 392 -0.78 6.79 -4.84
CA ALA A 392 -0.65 7.69 -3.70
C ALA A 392 -1.49 8.97 -3.83
N ILE A 393 -1.51 9.58 -5.02
CA ILE A 393 -2.31 10.78 -5.31
C ILE A 393 -3.80 10.46 -5.14
N THR A 394 -4.28 9.39 -5.78
CA THR A 394 -5.68 8.97 -5.69
C THR A 394 -6.07 8.59 -4.26
N THR A 395 -5.19 7.89 -3.53
CA THR A 395 -5.43 7.56 -2.12
C THR A 395 -5.59 8.82 -1.26
N ASN A 396 -4.71 9.81 -1.41
CA ASN A 396 -4.78 11.05 -0.64
C ASN A 396 -6.00 11.90 -1.01
N ALA A 397 -6.37 11.92 -2.30
CA ALA A 397 -7.53 12.65 -2.77
C ALA A 397 -8.83 12.05 -2.22
N LEU A 398 -8.96 10.73 -2.23
CA LEU A 398 -10.19 10.06 -1.79
C LEU A 398 -10.25 9.77 -0.30
N TYR A 399 -9.11 9.70 0.39
CA TYR A 399 -9.02 9.52 1.84
C TYR A 399 -8.15 10.59 2.50
N PRO A 400 -8.63 11.85 2.57
CA PRO A 400 -7.90 12.98 3.13
C PRO A 400 -7.97 13.03 4.66
N LYS A 401 -7.85 11.89 5.37
CA LYS A 401 -8.09 11.81 6.83
C LYS A 401 -7.25 12.79 7.66
N PHE A 402 -5.98 12.99 7.31
CA PHE A 402 -5.08 13.89 8.05
C PHE A 402 -4.88 15.25 7.36
N THR A 403 -5.66 15.53 6.31
CA THR A 403 -5.62 16.81 5.62
C THR A 403 -6.54 17.76 6.38
N VAL A 404 -5.96 18.76 7.04
CA VAL A 404 -6.72 19.77 7.79
C VAL A 404 -6.94 21.01 6.93
N ARG A 405 -8.13 21.58 7.02
CA ARG A 405 -8.48 22.88 6.46
C ARG A 405 -9.04 23.77 7.55
N THR A 406 -8.86 25.07 7.37
CA THR A 406 -9.45 26.09 8.25
C THR A 406 -10.72 26.60 7.57
N TYR A 407 -11.86 26.42 8.23
CA TYR A 407 -13.17 26.83 7.74
C TYR A 407 -13.56 28.13 8.46
N LEU A 408 -13.81 29.16 7.66
CA LEU A 408 -14.31 30.46 8.11
C LEU A 408 -15.80 30.53 7.78
N ILE A 409 -16.62 30.29 8.79
CA ILE A 409 -18.07 30.19 8.71
C ILE A 409 -18.66 31.55 9.10
N LYS A 410 -19.19 32.29 8.12
CA LYS A 410 -19.92 33.54 8.33
C LYS A 410 -21.40 33.22 8.53
N THR A 411 -21.96 33.53 9.69
CA THR A 411 -23.35 33.18 10.06
C THR A 411 -24.03 34.33 10.81
N ASN A 412 -25.36 34.35 10.77
CA ASN A 412 -26.17 35.22 11.62
C ASN A 412 -26.53 34.54 12.96
N ASN A 413 -26.41 33.21 13.05
CA ASN A 413 -26.81 32.38 14.19
C ASN A 413 -25.60 31.64 14.80
N PRO A 414 -24.58 32.33 15.34
CA PRO A 414 -23.35 31.68 15.82
C PRO A 414 -23.58 30.66 16.93
N LYS A 415 -24.58 30.88 17.79
CA LYS A 415 -24.91 29.96 18.89
C LYS A 415 -25.38 28.60 18.38
N GLU A 416 -26.16 28.58 17.31
CA GLU A 416 -26.69 27.35 16.73
C GLU A 416 -25.60 26.55 16.02
N ILE A 417 -24.73 27.23 15.27
CA ILE A 417 -23.55 26.62 14.63
C ILE A 417 -22.60 26.02 15.67
N ASN A 418 -22.29 26.76 16.73
CA ASN A 418 -21.44 26.26 17.82
C ASN A 418 -22.05 25.02 18.49
N LYS A 419 -23.36 25.05 18.74
CA LYS A 419 -24.08 23.90 19.30
C LYS A 419 -23.99 22.70 18.36
N THR A 420 -24.25 22.86 17.06
CA THR A 420 -24.15 21.78 16.06
C THR A 420 -22.76 21.17 16.02
N LEU A 421 -21.70 21.98 16.07
CA LEU A 421 -20.31 21.49 16.11
C LEU A 421 -20.04 20.64 17.36
N LEU A 422 -20.46 21.13 18.53
CA LEU A 422 -20.28 20.43 19.81
C LEU A 422 -21.13 19.16 19.91
N ASP A 423 -22.39 19.21 19.48
CA ASP A 423 -23.31 18.08 19.47
C ASP A 423 -22.81 16.96 18.55
N LYS A 424 -22.12 17.32 17.46
CA LYS A 424 -21.45 16.36 16.59
C LYS A 424 -20.14 15.81 17.17
N GLY A 425 -19.68 16.32 18.31
CA GLY A 425 -18.48 15.84 19.00
C GLY A 425 -17.18 16.48 18.52
N TYR A 426 -17.21 17.67 17.91
CA TYR A 426 -16.01 18.46 17.63
C TYR A 426 -15.39 18.93 18.96
N GLN A 427 -14.09 18.71 19.14
CA GLN A 427 -13.41 18.91 20.43
C GLN A 427 -12.33 20.00 20.40
N ASN A 428 -11.90 20.41 19.21
CA ASN A 428 -10.88 21.45 19.08
C ASN A 428 -11.47 22.84 19.33
N ASP A 429 -10.60 23.84 19.34
CA ASP A 429 -11.01 25.23 19.54
C ASP A 429 -12.00 25.68 18.45
N ILE A 430 -13.07 26.33 18.91
CA ILE A 430 -14.03 27.06 18.08
C ILE A 430 -13.84 28.53 18.40
N ILE A 431 -13.32 29.30 17.46
CA ILE A 431 -13.06 30.73 17.66
C ILE A 431 -14.16 31.52 16.97
N SER A 432 -14.90 32.34 17.70
CA SER A 432 -15.96 33.19 17.15
C SER A 432 -15.67 34.66 17.35
N TRP A 433 -15.79 35.47 16.30
CA TRP A 433 -15.66 36.93 16.36
C TRP A 433 -16.89 37.60 15.79
N ASP A 434 -17.36 38.66 16.45
CA ASP A 434 -18.40 39.51 15.89
C ASP A 434 -17.82 40.48 14.86
N VAL A 435 -18.45 40.55 13.70
CA VAL A 435 -18.00 41.33 12.55
C VAL A 435 -19.15 42.13 11.99
N THR A 436 -18.90 43.40 11.71
CA THR A 436 -19.85 44.27 11.02
C THR A 436 -19.61 44.19 9.52
N ASN A 437 -20.61 43.70 8.78
CA ASN A 437 -20.55 43.66 7.32
C ASN A 437 -21.40 44.78 6.72
N ARG A 438 -20.90 45.45 5.69
CA ARG A 438 -21.63 46.50 4.98
C ARG A 438 -22.12 45.97 3.64
N ILE A 439 -23.42 45.74 3.53
CA ILE A 439 -24.05 45.32 2.28
C ILE A 439 -25.18 46.31 1.97
N ASN A 440 -25.21 46.85 0.75
CA ASN A 440 -26.23 47.81 0.31
C ASN A 440 -26.45 48.99 1.28
N ARG A 441 -25.36 49.55 1.81
CA ARG A 441 -25.35 50.66 2.79
C ARG A 441 -25.92 50.33 4.18
N ASN A 442 -26.42 49.12 4.42
CA ASN A 442 -26.85 48.66 5.75
C ASN A 442 -25.72 47.93 6.49
N TYR A 443 -25.64 48.16 7.79
CA TYR A 443 -24.79 47.40 8.70
C TYR A 443 -25.50 46.10 9.09
N LEU A 444 -24.90 44.97 8.74
CA LEU A 444 -25.33 43.65 9.18
C LEU A 444 -24.31 43.14 10.20
N HIS A 445 -24.73 43.00 11.45
CA HIS A 445 -23.96 42.27 12.45
C HIS A 445 -23.98 40.79 12.10
N ARG A 446 -22.79 40.21 11.91
CA ARG A 446 -22.61 38.78 11.64
C ARG A 446 -21.48 38.26 12.51
N ALA A 447 -21.48 36.98 12.77
CA ALA A 447 -20.34 36.32 13.40
C ALA A 447 -19.50 35.59 12.35
N VAL A 448 -18.19 35.54 12.58
CA VAL A 448 -17.27 34.66 11.88
C VAL A 448 -16.80 33.61 12.86
N ILE A 449 -17.14 32.36 12.58
CA ILE A 449 -16.66 31.19 13.31
C ILE A 449 -15.49 30.60 12.52
N MET A 450 -14.33 30.53 13.14
CA MET A 450 -13.14 29.87 12.63
C MET A 450 -12.99 28.51 13.32
N VAL A 451 -12.95 27.46 12.52
CA VAL A 451 -12.68 26.09 12.98
C VAL A 451 -11.65 25.43 12.09
N ALA A 452 -10.76 24.64 12.69
CA ALA A 452 -9.81 23.83 11.95
C ALA A 452 -10.21 22.36 12.10
N MET A 453 -10.48 21.69 10.99
CA MET A 453 -10.86 20.28 11.01
C MET A 453 -10.37 19.54 9.79
N THR A 454 -10.33 18.22 9.90
CA THR A 454 -9.98 17.36 8.76
C THR A 454 -11.05 17.47 7.69
N VAL A 455 -10.66 17.36 6.42
CA VAL A 455 -11.61 17.38 5.29
C VAL A 455 -12.68 16.30 5.47
N LEU A 456 -12.28 15.12 5.96
CA LEU A 456 -13.20 14.02 6.20
C LEU A 456 -14.25 14.34 7.29
N ASN A 457 -13.84 15.02 8.36
CA ASN A 457 -14.76 15.43 9.42
C ASN A 457 -15.71 16.54 8.94
N TRP A 458 -15.23 17.45 8.10
CA TRP A 458 -16.07 18.48 7.49
C TRP A 458 -17.18 17.88 6.65
N ASP A 459 -16.85 16.92 5.78
CA ASP A 459 -17.83 16.25 4.91
C ASP A 459 -18.94 15.56 5.73
N GLU A 460 -18.65 15.10 6.96
CA GLU A 460 -19.64 14.49 7.86
C GLU A 460 -20.63 15.51 8.47
N ILE A 461 -20.24 16.79 8.61
CA ILE A 461 -21.03 17.81 9.32
C ILE A 461 -21.56 18.94 8.42
N GLU A 462 -21.02 19.10 7.20
CA GLU A 462 -21.31 20.22 6.31
C GLU A 462 -22.81 20.42 6.10
N LYS A 463 -23.53 19.34 5.84
CA LYS A 463 -24.99 19.37 5.64
C LYS A 463 -25.72 19.91 6.87
N ASP A 464 -25.28 19.54 8.07
CA ASP A 464 -25.91 19.98 9.33
C ASP A 464 -25.63 21.46 9.61
N ILE A 465 -24.47 21.97 9.21
CA ILE A 465 -24.12 23.40 9.28
C ILE A 465 -25.05 24.22 8.37
N PHE A 466 -25.32 23.76 7.15
CA PHE A 466 -26.28 24.41 6.24
C PHE A 466 -27.74 24.28 6.71
N MET A 467 -28.09 23.22 7.43
CA MET A 467 -29.41 23.07 8.04
C MET A 467 -29.62 24.02 9.22
N ALA A 468 -28.58 24.29 10.00
CA ALA A 468 -28.61 25.21 11.13
C ALA A 468 -28.72 26.68 10.68
N ASP A 469 -28.02 27.09 9.61
CA ASP A 469 -28.20 28.41 9.00
C ASP A 469 -28.11 28.33 7.48
N PRO A 470 -29.25 28.36 6.75
CA PRO A 470 -29.26 28.31 5.30
C PRO A 470 -28.52 29.48 4.62
N ASN A 471 -28.32 30.60 5.33
CA ASN A 471 -27.65 31.79 4.82
C ASN A 471 -26.14 31.83 5.16
N VAL A 472 -25.61 30.74 5.72
CA VAL A 472 -24.21 30.61 6.09
C VAL A 472 -23.30 30.72 4.86
N LYS A 473 -22.16 31.40 5.01
CA LYS A 473 -21.14 31.50 3.96
C LYS A 473 -19.81 30.99 4.49
N ILE A 474 -19.27 29.97 3.84
CA ILE A 474 -18.10 29.25 4.34
C ILE A 474 -16.93 29.50 3.39
N ASN A 475 -15.84 30.08 3.90
CA ASN A 475 -14.59 30.20 3.16
C ASN A 475 -13.63 29.11 3.67
N ILE A 476 -13.11 28.29 2.77
CA ILE A 476 -12.21 27.18 3.11
C ILE A 476 -10.78 27.59 2.79
N LEU A 477 -9.91 27.61 3.80
CA LEU A 477 -8.49 27.95 3.68
C LEU A 477 -7.62 26.70 3.85
N GLN A 478 -6.56 26.59 3.06
CA GLN A 478 -5.59 25.52 3.19
C GLN A 478 -4.73 25.75 4.44
N THR A 479 -4.78 24.83 5.40
CA THR A 479 -3.95 24.87 6.60
C THR A 479 -2.59 24.23 6.29
N LYS A 480 -1.51 25.00 6.34
CA LYS A 480 -0.14 24.48 6.09
C LYS A 480 0.31 23.52 7.18
N ALA A 481 0.08 23.87 8.45
CA ALA A 481 0.42 23.06 9.61
C ALA A 481 -0.37 23.53 10.84
N ILE A 482 -0.62 22.61 11.76
CA ILE A 482 -1.10 22.90 13.12
C ILE A 482 0.01 22.47 14.08
N LYS A 483 0.41 23.37 14.97
CA LYS A 483 1.40 23.12 16.01
C LYS A 483 0.68 23.19 17.35
N GLY A 484 0.73 22.11 18.14
CA GLY A 484 0.02 22.00 19.41
C GLY A 484 -0.82 20.73 19.50
N ILE A 485 -1.68 20.68 20.51
CA ILE A 485 -2.65 19.60 20.70
C ILE A 485 -3.77 19.81 19.68
N PHE A 486 -4.08 18.78 18.90
CA PHE A 486 -5.14 18.81 17.90
C PHE A 486 -5.74 17.41 17.72
N ASP A 487 -7.05 17.32 17.89
CA ASP A 487 -7.82 16.10 17.70
C ASP A 487 -8.28 15.98 16.25
N TYR A 488 -7.73 15.00 15.53
CA TYR A 488 -8.03 14.74 14.12
C TYR A 488 -9.34 13.98 13.92
N ASP A 489 -9.87 13.34 14.96
CA ASP A 489 -11.09 12.56 14.92
C ASP A 489 -12.19 13.29 15.73
N ILE A 490 -13.41 13.29 15.22
CA ILE A 490 -14.61 13.72 15.96
C ILE A 490 -14.98 12.63 16.97
N LYS A 491 -15.40 13.00 18.17
CA LYS A 491 -15.80 12.05 19.22
C LYS A 491 -17.14 11.39 18.88
N LYS A 492 -17.10 10.16 18.35
CA LYS A 492 -18.29 9.35 17.98
C LYS A 492 -18.99 8.70 19.18
N ASN A 493 -19.24 9.45 20.25
CA ASN A 493 -19.88 8.91 21.46
C ASN A 493 -21.38 8.62 21.26
N ASP A 494 -21.97 9.10 20.17
CA ASP A 494 -23.41 9.02 19.88
C ASP A 494 -23.98 7.61 19.93
N GLU A 495 -23.34 6.59 19.34
CA GLU A 495 -23.89 5.22 19.34
C GLU A 495 -23.92 4.61 20.74
N ARG A 496 -22.87 4.91 21.53
CA ARG A 496 -22.72 4.42 22.89
C ARG A 496 -23.74 5.09 23.79
N ASP A 497 -23.88 6.40 23.68
CA ASP A 497 -24.80 7.21 24.46
C ASP A 497 -26.26 6.95 24.05
N VAL A 498 -26.55 6.67 22.77
CA VAL A 498 -27.88 6.24 22.29
C VAL A 498 -28.24 4.86 22.83
N ILE A 499 -27.30 3.91 22.80
CA ILE A 499 -27.55 2.56 23.35
C ILE A 499 -27.67 2.63 24.88
N LEU A 500 -26.83 3.42 25.54
CA LEU A 500 -26.91 3.64 26.98
C LEU A 500 -28.25 4.27 27.34
N LYS A 501 -28.67 5.34 26.64
CA LYS A 501 -30.00 5.94 26.77
C LYS A 501 -31.10 4.90 26.60
N LYS A 502 -31.02 4.05 25.57
CA LYS A 502 -32.01 2.99 25.30
C LYS A 502 -32.09 1.96 26.44
N ILE A 503 -30.95 1.62 27.05
CA ILE A 503 -30.90 0.72 28.22
C ILE A 503 -31.48 1.43 29.46
N THR A 504 -31.13 2.70 29.66
CA THR A 504 -31.57 3.45 30.85
C THR A 504 -33.01 3.94 30.77
N SER A 505 -33.58 4.06 29.57
CA SER A 505 -34.98 4.46 29.35
C SER A 505 -35.96 3.31 29.48
N ASP A 506 -35.49 2.05 29.38
CA ASP A 506 -36.32 0.87 29.51
C ASP A 506 -36.28 0.37 30.97
N GLU A 507 -37.32 0.73 31.73
CA GLU A 507 -37.44 0.45 33.15
C GLU A 507 -37.41 -1.07 33.45
N GLN A 508 -38.01 -1.88 32.57
CA GLN A 508 -38.03 -3.34 32.72
C GLN A 508 -36.65 -3.96 32.51
N GLU A 509 -35.86 -3.48 31.55
CA GLU A 509 -34.49 -3.96 31.35
C GLU A 509 -33.56 -3.55 32.49
N LEU A 510 -33.73 -2.33 33.04
CA LEU A 510 -32.99 -1.85 34.21
C LEU A 510 -33.26 -2.73 35.44
N GLU A 511 -34.52 -3.09 35.66
CA GLU A 511 -34.93 -3.94 36.77
C GLU A 511 -34.38 -5.37 36.64
N LYS A 512 -34.39 -5.95 35.43
CA LYS A 512 -33.72 -7.24 35.16
C LYS A 512 -32.22 -7.17 35.46
N ILE A 513 -31.55 -6.09 35.06
CA ILE A 513 -30.12 -5.89 35.31
C ILE A 513 -29.84 -5.81 36.81
N ARG A 514 -30.67 -5.08 37.58
CA ARG A 514 -30.59 -4.99 39.05
C ARG A 514 -30.78 -6.34 39.72
N GLN A 515 -31.78 -7.13 39.30
CA GLN A 515 -32.01 -8.47 39.84
C GLN A 515 -30.81 -9.40 39.57
N ILE A 516 -30.23 -9.36 38.37
CA ILE A 516 -29.03 -10.15 38.04
C ILE A 516 -27.82 -9.68 38.87
N ALA A 517 -27.68 -8.38 39.11
CA ALA A 517 -26.64 -7.81 39.96
C ALA A 517 -26.79 -8.30 41.41
N LEU A 518 -28.01 -8.25 41.95
CA LEU A 518 -28.34 -8.66 43.31
C LEU A 518 -28.10 -10.16 43.54
N VAL A 519 -28.47 -11.01 42.57
CA VAL A 519 -28.18 -12.46 42.64
C VAL A 519 -26.67 -12.73 42.65
N LYS A 520 -25.90 -12.03 41.81
CA LYS A 520 -24.43 -12.17 41.79
C LYS A 520 -23.79 -11.65 43.07
N TYR A 521 -24.23 -10.50 43.56
CA TYR A 521 -23.78 -9.92 44.82
C TYR A 521 -23.99 -10.90 45.98
N ASN A 522 -25.20 -11.45 46.11
CA ASN A 522 -25.52 -12.44 47.14
C ASN A 522 -24.67 -13.71 47.02
N LYS A 523 -24.37 -14.16 45.79
CA LYS A 523 -23.51 -15.33 45.55
C LYS A 523 -22.05 -15.05 45.93
N GLU A 524 -21.53 -13.86 45.65
CA GLU A 524 -20.17 -13.47 46.03
C GLU A 524 -20.04 -13.25 47.54
N GLN A 525 -21.04 -12.66 48.19
CA GLN A 525 -21.12 -12.54 49.64
C GLN A 525 -21.16 -13.92 50.33
N LYS A 526 -21.96 -14.86 49.82
CA LYS A 526 -21.96 -16.25 50.32
C LYS A 526 -20.60 -16.93 50.17
N LYS A 527 -19.89 -16.71 49.06
CA LYS A 527 -18.51 -17.20 48.85
C LYS A 527 -17.51 -16.55 49.80
N ALA A 528 -17.63 -15.24 50.04
CA ALA A 528 -16.77 -14.51 50.97
C ALA A 528 -16.99 -14.98 52.41
N LYS A 529 -18.25 -15.18 52.84
CA LYS A 529 -18.60 -15.78 54.14
C LYS A 529 -18.03 -17.19 54.29
N ARG A 530 -18.17 -18.07 53.27
CA ARG A 530 -17.54 -19.41 53.26
C ARG A 530 -16.02 -19.36 53.38
N LYS A 531 -15.35 -18.44 52.67
CA LYS A 531 -13.89 -18.24 52.77
C LYS A 531 -13.44 -17.71 54.13
N LYS A 532 -14.25 -16.88 54.80
CA LYS A 532 -13.99 -16.43 56.18
C LYS A 532 -14.16 -17.60 57.17
N MET A 533 -15.19 -18.42 57.02
CA MET A 533 -15.38 -19.63 57.85
C MET A 533 -14.24 -20.65 57.69
N LEU A 534 -13.70 -20.83 56.49
CA LEU A 534 -12.55 -21.70 56.23
C LEU A 534 -11.21 -21.14 56.74
N LYS A 535 -11.15 -19.86 57.14
CA LYS A 535 -9.94 -19.19 57.63
C LYS A 535 -9.95 -18.89 59.12
N SER A 536 -11.00 -19.24 59.87
CA SER A 536 -10.95 -19.10 61.33
C SER A 536 -10.03 -20.18 61.92
N PRO A 537 -9.07 -19.84 62.78
CA PRO A 537 -8.21 -20.85 63.41
C PRO A 537 -9.08 -21.76 64.29
N ILE A 538 -8.89 -23.07 64.16
CA ILE A 538 -9.49 -24.06 65.06
C ILE A 538 -8.95 -23.76 66.47
N SER A 539 -9.78 -23.21 67.35
CA SER A 539 -9.43 -23.15 68.78
C SER A 539 -9.39 -24.57 69.32
N LYS A 540 -8.20 -25.13 69.52
CA LYS A 540 -8.00 -26.32 70.35
C LYS A 540 -8.35 -25.96 71.80
N ASN A 541 -9.60 -26.19 72.19
CA ASN A 541 -9.93 -26.36 73.61
C ASN A 541 -9.69 -27.83 73.97
N ASN A 542 -8.51 -28.09 74.56
CA ASN A 542 -8.24 -29.32 75.28
C ASN A 542 -9.11 -29.32 76.55
N LYS A 543 -10.11 -30.21 76.60
CA LYS A 543 -10.61 -30.75 77.87
C LYS A 543 -9.77 -31.97 78.23
N LYS A 544 -8.86 -31.81 79.20
CA LYS A 544 -8.34 -32.88 80.08
C LYS A 544 -7.89 -32.23 81.39
N ASN A 545 -8.84 -32.12 82.30
CA ASN A 545 -8.81 -32.55 83.72
C ASN A 545 -9.90 -31.81 84.48
#